data_AF-A0A1R4LB57-F1
#
_entry.id   AF-A0A1R4LB57-F1
#
_cell.length_a   1.000
_cell.length_b   1.000
_cell.length_c   1.000
_cell.angle_alpha   90.00
_cell.angle_beta   90.00
_cell.angle_gamma   90.00
#
_symmetry.space_group_name_H-M   'P 1'
#
loop_
_entity.id
_entity.type
_entity.pdbx_description
1 polymer ?
#
loop_
_entity_poly.entity_id
_entity_poly.type
_entity_poly.pdbx_seq_one_letter_code
_entity_poly.pdbx_strand_id
1 'polypeptide(L)'
;MTISEQINTLIKLDETFIALRITDQDTEEKEILSNMPDNYKEIYYSNHYNEIDDTFDFTEANSEIINYPNSEGNYSSDYIRIMESHGYYNLASFTVKGTKKLSCIVTIPRKPHDPQNAFNMIKQDLVNDIEKIIANLSKIATVSDFNFSTITNVNQ
;
A
#
# COMPACT_ATOMS: atom_id res chain seq x y z
N MET A 1 19.46 -3.00 10.66
CA MET A 1 18.70 -2.54 9.48
C MET A 1 17.23 -2.77 9.77
N THR A 2 16.39 -1.74 9.66
CA THR A 2 14.94 -1.83 9.87
C THR A 2 14.25 -2.39 8.62
N ILE A 3 12.99 -2.84 8.73
CA ILE A 3 12.19 -3.30 7.57
C ILE A 3 12.10 -2.19 6.51
N SER A 4 11.95 -0.94 6.93
CA SER A 4 11.83 0.21 6.04
C SER A 4 13.14 0.49 5.29
N GLU A 5 14.28 0.38 5.97
CA GLU A 5 15.60 0.43 5.32
C GLU A 5 15.78 -0.70 4.31
N GLN A 6 15.37 -1.94 4.65
CA GLN A 6 15.44 -3.08 3.72
C GLN A 6 14.57 -2.85 2.48
N ILE A 7 13.31 -2.43 2.65
CA ILE A 7 12.43 -2.11 1.52
C ILE A 7 13.04 -0.98 0.66
N ASN A 8 13.56 0.09 1.28
CA ASN A 8 14.18 1.20 0.58
C ASN A 8 15.44 0.80 -0.22
N THR A 9 16.12 -0.31 0.14
CA THR A 9 17.21 -0.85 -0.69
C THR A 9 16.73 -1.65 -1.91
N LEU A 10 15.48 -2.13 -1.89
CA LEU A 10 14.88 -2.96 -2.95
C LEU A 10 14.13 -2.14 -3.98
N ILE A 11 13.48 -1.04 -3.55
CA ILE A 11 12.65 -0.19 -4.39
C ILE A 11 13.45 1.00 -4.93
N LYS A 12 13.15 1.43 -6.16
CA LYS A 12 13.82 2.58 -6.81
C LYS A 12 12.90 3.78 -7.01
N LEU A 13 11.75 3.78 -6.35
CA LEU A 13 10.78 4.86 -6.45
C LEU A 13 11.18 6.01 -5.53
N ASP A 14 11.69 7.09 -6.12
CA ASP A 14 11.86 8.34 -5.41
C ASP A 14 10.49 8.76 -4.85
N GLU A 15 10.45 9.08 -3.55
CA GLU A 15 9.27 9.68 -2.92
C GLU A 15 7.99 8.80 -2.95
N THR A 16 8.09 7.47 -3.01
CA THR A 16 6.91 6.58 -2.85
C THR A 16 7.05 5.68 -1.63
N PHE A 17 6.01 5.68 -0.80
CA PHE A 17 5.86 4.81 0.36
C PHE A 17 4.78 3.76 0.10
N ILE A 18 5.00 2.56 0.61
CA ILE A 18 4.16 1.40 0.42
C ILE A 18 3.88 0.80 1.81
N ALA A 19 2.63 0.44 2.05
CA ALA A 19 2.23 -0.44 3.13
C ALA A 19 1.54 -1.67 2.54
N LEU A 20 2.10 -2.84 2.78
CA LEU A 20 1.58 -4.14 2.36
C LEU A 20 1.00 -4.87 3.57
N ARG A 21 -0.22 -5.39 3.42
CA ARG A 21 -0.82 -6.37 4.33
C ARG A 21 -0.97 -7.69 3.58
N ILE A 22 -0.19 -8.68 3.98
CA ILE A 22 -0.29 -10.05 3.48
C ILE A 22 -1.13 -10.84 4.47
N THR A 23 -2.16 -11.53 3.99
CA THR A 23 -3.01 -12.41 4.80
C THR A 23 -3.00 -13.81 4.21
N ASP A 24 -2.57 -14.77 5.02
CA ASP A 24 -2.80 -16.18 4.77
C ASP A 24 -4.26 -16.50 5.11
N GLN A 25 -5.02 -16.96 4.12
CA GLN A 25 -6.46 -17.21 4.29
C GLN A 25 -6.75 -18.51 5.05
N ASP A 26 -5.80 -19.45 5.07
CA ASP A 26 -5.98 -20.74 5.73
C ASP A 26 -5.66 -20.67 7.22
N THR A 27 -4.66 -19.85 7.60
CA THR A 27 -4.19 -19.72 8.98
C THR A 27 -4.64 -18.43 9.67
N GLU A 28 -5.20 -17.49 8.90
CA GLU A 28 -5.50 -16.11 9.33
C GLU A 28 -4.26 -15.29 9.76
N GLU A 29 -3.05 -15.81 9.51
CA GLU A 29 -1.81 -15.09 9.80
C GLU A 29 -1.70 -13.83 8.94
N LYS A 30 -1.31 -12.72 9.57
CA LYS A 30 -1.15 -11.42 8.92
C LYS A 30 0.27 -10.89 9.09
N GLU A 31 0.86 -10.44 8.00
CA GLU A 31 2.15 -9.75 7.98
C GLU A 31 1.98 -8.35 7.39
N ILE A 32 2.58 -7.34 8.04
CA ILE A 32 2.63 -5.97 7.54
C ILE A 32 4.08 -5.62 7.20
N LEU A 33 4.31 -5.23 5.94
CA LEU A 33 5.60 -4.75 5.45
C LEU A 33 5.43 -3.30 4.96
N SER A 34 6.24 -2.38 5.47
CA SER A 34 6.13 -0.98 5.07
C SER A 34 7.44 -0.19 5.16
N ASN A 35 7.64 0.68 4.19
CA ASN A 35 8.69 1.70 4.19
C ASN A 35 8.20 3.10 4.57
N MET A 36 7.02 3.21 5.20
CA MET A 36 6.56 4.48 5.76
C MET A 36 7.66 5.10 6.63
N PRO A 37 7.92 6.41 6.51
CA PRO A 37 9.02 7.06 7.19
C PRO A 37 8.73 7.20 8.69
N ASP A 38 9.77 7.41 9.50
CA ASP A 38 9.62 7.41 10.95
C ASP A 38 8.74 8.54 11.48
N ASN A 39 8.76 9.70 10.83
CA ASN A 39 7.86 10.81 11.12
C ASN A 39 6.39 10.50 10.80
N TYR A 40 6.09 9.68 9.78
CA TYR A 40 4.73 9.15 9.57
C TYR A 40 4.33 8.26 10.75
N LYS A 41 5.19 7.31 11.11
CA LYS A 41 4.91 6.32 12.17
C LYS A 41 4.72 7.00 13.52
N GLU A 42 5.50 8.03 13.81
CA GLU A 42 5.37 8.83 15.02
C GLU A 42 3.97 9.39 15.15
N ILE A 43 3.48 10.11 14.12
CA ILE A 43 2.13 10.67 14.10
C ILE A 43 1.08 9.56 14.19
N TYR A 44 1.27 8.47 13.44
CA TYR A 44 0.34 7.36 13.36
C TYR A 44 0.12 6.67 14.72
N TYR A 45 1.19 6.30 15.39
CA TYR A 45 1.12 5.59 16.66
C TYR A 45 0.85 6.51 17.84
N SER A 46 1.34 7.76 17.84
CA SER A 46 1.09 8.69 18.95
C SER A 46 -0.38 9.09 19.07
N ASN A 47 -1.13 9.04 17.96
CA ASN A 47 -2.55 9.36 17.91
C ASN A 47 -3.45 8.11 17.89
N HIS A 48 -2.90 6.92 18.13
CA HIS A 48 -3.64 5.65 18.12
C HIS A 48 -4.37 5.36 16.80
N TYR A 49 -3.86 5.87 15.67
CA TYR A 49 -4.50 5.65 14.37
C TYR A 49 -4.45 4.18 13.94
N ASN A 50 -3.51 3.40 14.46
CA ASN A 50 -3.48 1.94 14.30
C ASN A 50 -4.75 1.22 14.81
N GLU A 51 -5.57 1.86 15.64
CA GLU A 51 -6.80 1.29 16.20
C GLU A 51 -8.05 1.64 15.36
N ILE A 52 -7.95 2.67 14.51
CA ILE A 52 -9.09 3.22 13.75
C ILE A 52 -8.87 3.30 12.24
N ASP A 53 -7.64 3.07 11.78
CA ASP A 53 -7.30 3.05 10.35
C ASP A 53 -7.86 1.78 9.70
N ASP A 54 -8.98 1.96 9.02
CA ASP A 54 -9.71 0.93 8.27
C ASP A 54 -9.35 0.95 6.77
N THR A 55 -8.30 1.66 6.35
CA THR A 55 -7.96 1.82 4.93
C THR A 55 -7.71 0.48 4.25
N PHE A 56 -7.05 -0.46 4.93
CA PHE A 56 -6.88 -1.82 4.40
C PHE A 56 -8.21 -2.58 4.33
N ASP A 57 -9.08 -2.43 5.32
CA ASP A 57 -10.37 -3.12 5.36
C ASP A 57 -11.29 -2.62 4.24
N PHE A 58 -11.31 -1.30 4.01
CA PHE A 58 -11.97 -0.69 2.85
C PHE A 58 -11.41 -1.22 1.52
N THR A 59 -10.08 -1.29 1.40
CA THR A 59 -9.40 -1.77 0.18
C THR A 59 -9.74 -3.23 -0.13
N GLU A 60 -9.88 -4.05 0.91
CA GLU A 60 -10.21 -5.47 0.78
C GLU A 60 -11.69 -5.70 0.46
N ALA A 61 -12.58 -4.88 1.03
CA ALA A 61 -14.00 -4.89 0.67
C ALA A 61 -14.21 -4.52 -0.81
N ASN A 62 -13.34 -3.68 -1.38
CA ASN A 62 -13.39 -3.20 -2.76
C ASN A 62 -12.28 -3.79 -3.64
N SER A 63 -12.01 -5.08 -3.48
CA SER A 63 -10.88 -5.78 -4.10
C SER A 63 -10.87 -5.92 -5.63
N GLU A 64 -11.95 -5.54 -6.31
CA GLU A 64 -12.08 -5.66 -7.78
C GLU A 64 -11.55 -4.44 -8.54
N ILE A 65 -11.24 -3.34 -7.83
CA ILE A 65 -10.85 -2.07 -8.42
C ILE A 65 -9.60 -1.50 -7.76
N ILE A 66 -8.97 -0.55 -8.45
CA ILE A 66 -8.04 0.38 -7.80
C ILE A 66 -8.87 1.40 -7.03
N ASN A 67 -8.55 1.54 -5.75
CA ASN A 67 -9.18 2.48 -4.84
C ASN A 67 -8.29 3.70 -4.65
N TYR A 68 -8.91 4.82 -4.25
CA TYR A 68 -8.27 6.10 -4.02
C TYR A 68 -8.70 6.58 -2.61
N PRO A 69 -8.08 6.06 -1.53
CA PRO A 69 -8.46 6.40 -0.16
C PRO A 69 -7.85 7.75 0.26
N ASN A 70 -8.35 8.82 -0.34
CA ASN A 70 -7.92 10.20 -0.15
C ASN A 70 -9.10 11.19 -0.26
N SER A 71 -8.86 12.46 0.03
CA SER A 71 -9.89 13.51 0.03
C SER A 71 -10.62 13.72 -1.31
N GLU A 72 -10.08 13.27 -2.44
CA GLU A 72 -10.70 13.39 -3.77
C GLU A 72 -11.17 12.06 -4.36
N GLY A 73 -10.95 10.96 -3.65
CA GLY A 73 -11.19 9.63 -4.16
C GLY A 73 -12.47 9.00 -3.63
N ASN A 74 -12.51 7.66 -3.65
CA ASN A 74 -13.70 6.88 -3.30
C ASN A 74 -13.80 6.55 -1.81
N TYR A 75 -12.81 6.96 -1.00
CA TYR A 75 -12.84 6.78 0.44
C TYR A 75 -12.03 7.86 1.16
N SER A 76 -12.55 8.40 2.26
CA SER A 76 -11.84 9.37 3.09
C SER A 76 -12.33 9.29 4.53
N SER A 77 -11.39 9.28 5.47
CA SER A 77 -11.63 9.33 6.92
C SER A 77 -10.96 10.56 7.54
N ASP A 78 -11.27 10.87 8.80
CA ASP A 78 -10.60 11.96 9.53
C ASP A 78 -9.08 11.74 9.59
N TYR A 79 -8.67 10.50 9.86
CA TYR A 79 -7.26 10.10 9.87
C TYR A 79 -6.58 10.38 8.51
N ILE A 80 -7.18 9.96 7.39
CA ILE A 80 -6.63 10.20 6.05
C ILE A 80 -6.43 11.70 5.80
N ARG A 81 -7.43 12.52 6.14
CA ARG A 81 -7.33 13.99 6.01
C ARG A 81 -6.21 14.59 6.85
N ILE A 82 -6.00 14.09 8.06
CA ILE A 82 -4.91 14.54 8.93
C ILE A 82 -3.56 14.16 8.33
N MET A 83 -3.39 12.91 7.89
CA MET A 83 -2.13 12.47 7.27
C MET A 83 -1.82 13.23 5.99
N GLU A 84 -2.82 13.55 5.17
CA GLU A 84 -2.66 14.41 3.99
C GLU A 84 -2.11 15.80 4.37
N SER A 85 -2.57 16.38 5.49
CA SER A 85 -2.06 17.67 5.97
C SER A 85 -0.60 17.63 6.44
N HIS A 86 -0.10 16.45 6.80
CA HIS A 86 1.30 16.17 7.09
C HIS A 86 2.13 15.79 5.85
N GLY A 87 1.52 15.86 4.66
CA GLY A 87 2.16 15.56 3.39
C GLY A 87 2.06 14.10 2.96
N TYR A 88 1.34 13.24 3.67
CA TYR A 88 1.19 11.83 3.31
C TYR A 88 -0.12 11.59 2.57
N TYR A 89 -0.04 11.67 1.24
CA TYR A 89 -1.20 11.49 0.39
C TYR A 89 -1.29 10.04 -0.09
N ASN A 90 -2.37 9.34 0.28
CA ASN A 90 -2.64 8.00 -0.24
C ASN A 90 -3.04 8.10 -1.71
N LEU A 91 -2.09 7.81 -2.60
CA LEU A 91 -2.26 7.88 -4.03
C LEU A 91 -3.29 6.86 -4.52
N ALA A 92 -3.15 5.61 -4.09
CA ALA A 92 -4.02 4.51 -4.48
C ALA A 92 -3.92 3.35 -3.48
N SER A 93 -4.92 2.49 -3.47
CA SER A 93 -4.84 1.19 -2.82
C SER A 93 -5.50 0.09 -3.65
N PHE A 94 -5.05 -1.14 -3.49
CA PHE A 94 -5.57 -2.27 -4.25
C PHE A 94 -5.35 -3.60 -3.52
N THR A 95 -6.11 -4.61 -3.92
CA THR A 95 -5.96 -5.99 -3.44
C THR A 95 -5.56 -6.90 -4.60
N VAL A 96 -4.54 -7.72 -4.39
CA VAL A 96 -4.16 -8.83 -5.26
C VAL A 96 -4.57 -10.13 -4.59
N LYS A 97 -5.31 -10.97 -5.32
CA LYS A 97 -5.77 -12.28 -4.85
C LYS A 97 -4.98 -13.39 -5.54
N GLY A 98 -4.69 -14.45 -4.79
CA GLY A 98 -4.23 -15.74 -5.29
C GLY A 98 -4.54 -16.81 -4.25
N THR A 99 -3.56 -17.62 -3.88
CA THR A 99 -3.66 -18.53 -2.71
C THR A 99 -3.64 -17.73 -1.40
N LYS A 100 -3.01 -16.55 -1.41
CA LYS A 100 -3.02 -15.58 -0.31
C LYS A 100 -3.59 -14.25 -0.79
N LYS A 101 -3.88 -13.38 0.17
CA LYS A 101 -4.37 -12.03 -0.11
C LYS A 101 -3.28 -11.01 0.19
N LEU A 102 -3.02 -10.12 -0.76
CA LEU A 102 -2.11 -8.99 -0.61
C LEU A 102 -2.90 -7.70 -0.80
N SER A 103 -2.92 -6.85 0.22
CA SER A 103 -3.49 -5.50 0.14
C SER A 103 -2.36 -4.50 0.18
N CYS A 104 -2.40 -3.50 -0.70
CA CYS A 104 -1.35 -2.49 -0.84
C CYS A 104 -1.98 -1.10 -0.73
N ILE A 105 -1.36 -0.23 0.08
CA ILE A 105 -1.61 1.20 0.11
C ILE A 105 -0.34 1.89 -0.39
N VAL A 106 -0.51 2.79 -1.36
CA VAL A 106 0.56 3.59 -1.98
C VAL A 106 0.40 5.02 -1.53
N THR A 107 1.47 5.60 -0.99
CA THR A 107 1.47 6.94 -0.41
C THR A 107 2.62 7.75 -0.98
N ILE A 108 2.40 9.04 -1.26
CA ILE A 108 3.39 9.96 -1.83
C ILE A 108 3.44 11.27 -1.03
N PRO A 109 4.57 12.02 -1.03
CA PRO A 109 4.79 13.19 -0.18
C PRO A 109 4.14 14.47 -0.73
N ARG A 110 2.96 14.37 -1.35
CA ARG A 110 2.11 15.48 -1.83
C ARG A 110 0.94 14.94 -2.64
N LYS A 111 -0.15 15.72 -2.64
CA LYS A 111 -1.27 15.50 -3.56
C LYS A 111 -0.85 15.80 -5.01
N PRO A 112 -1.01 14.84 -5.95
CA PRO A 112 -0.76 15.08 -7.36
C PRO A 112 -1.93 15.85 -7.98
N HIS A 113 -1.71 16.50 -9.12
CA HIS A 113 -2.80 17.18 -9.83
C HIS A 113 -3.85 16.19 -10.38
N ASP A 114 -3.39 15.00 -10.79
CA ASP A 114 -4.24 13.91 -11.27
C ASP A 114 -3.77 12.60 -10.60
N PRO A 115 -4.45 12.14 -9.53
CA PRO A 115 -4.10 10.91 -8.82
C PRO A 115 -4.14 9.65 -9.69
N GLN A 116 -5.11 9.54 -10.59
CA GLN A 116 -5.25 8.35 -11.44
C GLN A 116 -4.13 8.29 -12.47
N ASN A 117 -3.82 9.41 -13.12
CA ASN A 117 -2.69 9.47 -14.05
C ASN A 117 -1.36 9.23 -13.33
N ALA A 118 -1.15 9.83 -12.15
CA ALA A 118 0.06 9.60 -11.36
C ALA A 118 0.23 8.13 -10.96
N PHE A 119 -0.84 7.44 -10.55
CA PHE A 119 -0.79 6.01 -10.28
C PHE A 119 -0.48 5.20 -11.54
N ASN A 120 -1.13 5.49 -12.66
CA ASN A 120 -0.89 4.81 -13.94
C ASN A 120 0.57 4.92 -14.41
N MET A 121 1.25 6.03 -14.11
CA MET A 121 2.65 6.23 -14.45
C MET A 121 3.61 5.33 -13.65
N ILE A 122 3.25 4.95 -12.41
CA ILE A 122 4.13 4.18 -11.52
C ILE A 122 3.73 2.70 -11.37
N LYS A 123 2.51 2.32 -11.78
CA LYS A 123 1.94 1.00 -11.43
C LYS A 123 2.81 -0.19 -11.83
N GLN A 124 3.52 -0.12 -12.96
CA GLN A 124 4.38 -1.22 -13.43
C GLN A 124 5.63 -1.38 -12.55
N ASP A 125 6.30 -0.27 -12.25
CA ASP A 125 7.48 -0.26 -11.37
C ASP A 125 7.10 -0.66 -9.95
N LEU A 126 5.94 -0.19 -9.48
CA LEU A 126 5.36 -0.57 -8.20
C LEU A 126 5.15 -2.09 -8.10
N VAL A 127 4.56 -2.73 -9.12
CA VAL A 127 4.38 -4.20 -9.13
C VAL A 127 5.73 -4.92 -9.03
N ASN A 128 6.71 -4.51 -9.83
CA ASN A 128 8.06 -5.11 -9.79
C ASN A 128 8.70 -4.95 -8.40
N ASP A 129 8.48 -3.82 -7.74
CA ASP A 129 9.02 -3.53 -6.42
C ASP A 129 8.30 -4.34 -5.31
N ILE A 130 6.99 -4.51 -5.41
CA ILE A 130 6.20 -5.39 -4.53
C ILE A 130 6.66 -6.85 -4.66
N GLU A 131 6.87 -7.34 -5.88
CA GLU A 131 7.39 -8.68 -6.12
C GLU A 131 8.75 -8.90 -5.44
N LYS A 132 9.66 -7.92 -5.53
CA LYS A 132 10.95 -7.98 -4.82
C LYS A 132 10.78 -7.97 -3.31
N ILE A 133 9.90 -7.13 -2.76
CA ILE A 133 9.63 -7.07 -1.31
C ILE A 133 9.14 -8.44 -0.83
N ILE A 134 8.17 -9.03 -1.51
CA ILE A 134 7.62 -10.34 -1.14
C ILE A 134 8.70 -11.41 -1.23
N ALA A 135 9.43 -11.49 -2.35
CA ALA A 135 10.45 -12.51 -2.58
C ALA A 135 11.59 -12.48 -1.54
N ASN A 136 11.93 -11.31 -1.02
CA ASN A 136 13.09 -11.14 -0.15
C ASN A 136 12.75 -10.97 1.34
N LEU A 137 11.56 -10.45 1.66
CA LEU A 137 11.23 -9.99 3.02
C LEU A 137 10.01 -10.67 3.64
N SER A 138 9.08 -11.21 2.84
CA SER A 138 7.91 -11.87 3.42
C SER A 138 8.29 -13.19 4.06
N LYS A 139 7.79 -13.43 5.27
CA LYS A 139 7.95 -14.71 5.96
C LYS A 139 6.82 -15.69 5.64
N ILE A 140 5.69 -15.15 5.21
CA ILE A 140 4.45 -15.91 5.08
C ILE A 140 4.02 -16.07 3.62
N ALA A 141 4.66 -15.44 2.65
CA ALA A 141 4.26 -15.58 1.24
C ALA A 141 5.44 -15.57 0.28
N THR A 142 5.18 -16.06 -0.92
CA THR A 142 6.05 -16.04 -2.09
C THR A 142 5.34 -15.34 -3.25
N VAL A 143 6.08 -14.89 -4.26
CA VAL A 143 5.50 -14.18 -5.42
C VAL A 143 4.43 -15.02 -6.13
N SER A 144 4.61 -16.35 -6.19
CA SER A 144 3.64 -17.27 -6.80
C SER A 144 2.30 -17.37 -6.07
N ASP A 145 2.18 -16.85 -4.85
CA ASP A 145 0.92 -16.83 -4.11
C ASP A 145 -0.08 -15.79 -4.64
N PHE A 146 0.33 -14.94 -5.59
CA PHE A 146 -0.43 -13.78 -6.05
C PHE A 146 -0.53 -13.70 -7.58
N ASN A 147 -1.63 -13.15 -8.07
CA ASN A 147 -1.83 -12.85 -9.49
C ASN A 147 -1.75 -11.34 -9.78
N PHE A 148 -0.55 -10.81 -10.00
CA PHE A 148 -0.32 -9.36 -10.23
C PHE A 148 -0.90 -8.80 -11.53
N SER A 149 -1.36 -9.65 -12.46
CA SER A 149 -1.97 -9.19 -13.72
C SER A 149 -3.23 -8.35 -13.49
N THR A 150 -3.88 -8.49 -12.33
CA THR A 150 -5.04 -7.69 -11.93
C THR A 150 -4.72 -6.21 -11.75
N ILE A 151 -3.46 -5.83 -11.56
CA ILE A 151 -3.06 -4.43 -11.37
C ILE A 151 -2.58 -3.81 -12.68
N THR A 152 -1.85 -4.57 -13.49
CA THR A 152 -1.32 -4.08 -14.77
C THR A 152 -2.41 -3.89 -15.82
N ASN A 153 -3.48 -4.69 -15.77
CA ASN A 153 -4.55 -4.71 -16.77
C ASN A 153 -5.74 -3.79 -16.46
N VAL A 154 -5.82 -3.22 -15.26
CA VAL A 154 -6.87 -2.23 -14.96
C VAL A 154 -6.56 -0.94 -15.73
N ASN A 155 -7.47 -0.59 -16.64
CA ASN A 155 -7.41 0.53 -17.59
C ASN A 155 -6.45 0.36 -18.79
N GLN A 156 -6.31 -0.87 -19.33
CA GLN A 156 -6.05 -1.03 -20.77
C GLN A 156 -7.35 -0.95 -21.56
#